data_AF-T0RRP9-F1
#
_entry.id   AF-T0RRP9-F1
#
_cell.length_a   1.000
_cell.length_b   1.000
_cell.length_c   1.000
_cell.angle_alpha   90.00
_cell.angle_beta   90.00
_cell.angle_gamma   90.00
#
_symmetry.space_group_name_H-M   'P 1'
#
loop_
_entity.id
_entity.type
_entity.pdbx_description
1 polymer ?
#
loop_
_entity_poly.entity_id
_entity_poly.type
_entity_poly.pdbx_seq_one_letter_code
_entity_poly.pdbx_strand_id
1 'polypeptide(L)'
;MFSMNREESIKRLVELGKAGFYPLFDDSWFFELAKNNTPLNAKQQEKAKSLIKRLGQHRSLERQKTVLFSMPEEDRNIIMKTFLKLVEGSILDEAPQLH
;
A
#
# COMPACT_ATOMS: atom_id res chain seq x y z
N MET A 1 -1.19 -17.36 22.48
CA MET A 1 -0.91 -15.92 22.33
C MET A 1 -0.41 -15.70 20.91
N PHE A 2 -1.25 -15.23 19.98
CA PHE A 2 -0.88 -15.14 18.56
C PHE A 2 0.07 -13.96 18.35
N SER A 3 1.36 -14.26 18.19
CA SER A 3 2.36 -13.28 17.77
C SER A 3 2.27 -13.11 16.26
N MET A 4 1.37 -12.22 15.81
CA MET A 4 1.24 -11.84 14.41
C MET A 4 2.56 -11.20 13.94
N ASN A 5 3.20 -11.83 12.96
CA ASN A 5 4.42 -11.36 12.34
C ASN A 5 4.13 -10.05 11.60
N ARG A 6 5.05 -9.08 11.67
CA ARG A 6 4.87 -7.72 11.12
C ARG A 6 4.58 -7.72 9.60
N GLU A 7 5.07 -8.74 8.90
CA GLU A 7 4.78 -8.98 7.48
C GLU A 7 3.31 -9.34 7.21
N GLU A 8 2.58 -9.87 8.20
CA GLU A 8 1.15 -10.19 8.07
C GLU A 8 0.27 -8.94 8.05
N SER A 9 0.75 -7.80 8.59
CA SER A 9 -0.06 -6.58 8.64
C SER A 9 -0.26 -5.98 7.25
N ILE A 10 0.81 -5.91 6.44
CA ILE A 10 0.72 -5.46 5.05
C ILE A 10 -0.03 -6.48 4.20
N LYS A 11 0.22 -7.79 4.38
CA LYS A 11 -0.53 -8.84 3.68
C LYS A 11 -2.04 -8.74 3.94
N ARG A 12 -2.46 -8.56 5.19
CA ARG A 12 -3.88 -8.36 5.53
C ARG A 12 -4.48 -7.14 4.84
N LEU A 13 -3.73 -6.04 4.75
CA LEU A 13 -4.18 -4.85 4.02
C LEU A 13 -4.32 -5.13 2.53
N VAL A 14 -3.38 -5.88 1.93
CA VAL A 14 -3.46 -6.30 0.53
C VAL A 14 -4.70 -7.15 0.29
N GLU A 15 -4.99 -8.12 1.17
CA GLU A 15 -6.20 -8.96 1.11
C GLU A 15 -7.49 -8.11 1.16
N LEU A 16 -7.54 -7.11 2.04
CA LEU A 16 -8.66 -6.16 2.07
C LEU A 16 -8.74 -5.34 0.78
N GLY A 17 -7.59 -4.94 0.22
CA GLY A 17 -7.50 -4.24 -1.05
C GLY A 17 -8.01 -5.08 -2.22
N LYS A 18 -7.79 -6.40 -2.23
CA LYS A 18 -8.38 -7.32 -3.22
C LYS A 18 -9.90 -7.32 -3.19
N ALA A 19 -10.48 -7.20 -1.99
CA ALA A 19 -11.92 -7.05 -1.79
C ALA A 19 -12.44 -5.62 -2.05
N GLY A 20 -11.58 -4.70 -2.50
CA GLY A 20 -11.93 -3.30 -2.78
C GLY A 20 -11.98 -2.40 -1.54
N PHE A 21 -11.54 -2.87 -0.37
CA PHE A 21 -11.53 -2.10 0.86
C PHE A 21 -10.14 -1.52 1.15
N TYR A 22 -10.03 -0.19 1.12
CA TYR A 22 -8.76 0.53 1.26
C TYR A 22 -8.70 1.39 2.52
N PRO A 23 -8.73 0.80 3.72
CA PRO A 23 -8.96 1.55 4.95
C PRO A 23 -7.87 2.57 5.23
N LEU A 24 -6.64 2.39 4.75
CA LEU A 24 -5.50 3.28 5.01
C LEU A 24 -5.56 4.60 4.25
N PHE A 25 -6.23 4.64 3.11
CA PHE A 25 -6.15 5.75 2.19
C PHE A 25 -7.44 6.57 2.27
N ASP A 26 -7.29 7.88 2.12
CA ASP A 26 -8.44 8.76 1.97
C ASP A 26 -8.98 8.68 0.54
N ASP A 27 -10.30 8.68 0.37
CA ASP A 27 -10.95 8.61 -0.93
C ASP A 27 -10.51 9.74 -1.87
N SER A 28 -10.26 10.94 -1.33
CA SER A 28 -9.81 12.09 -2.11
C SER A 28 -8.47 11.85 -2.80
N TRP A 29 -7.57 11.09 -2.16
CA TRP A 29 -6.23 10.85 -2.67
C TRP A 29 -6.24 9.96 -3.92
N PHE A 30 -7.24 9.08 -4.07
CA PHE A 30 -7.36 8.26 -5.27
C PHE A 30 -7.66 9.11 -6.52
N PHE A 31 -8.47 10.15 -6.37
CA PHE A 31 -8.75 11.09 -7.47
C PHE A 31 -7.49 11.88 -7.87
N GLU A 32 -6.70 12.32 -6.89
CA GLU A 32 -5.43 13.01 -7.14
C GLU A 32 -4.42 12.09 -7.83
N LEU A 33 -4.36 10.83 -7.40
CA LEU A 33 -3.49 9.82 -8.00
C LEU A 33 -3.86 9.52 -9.45
N ALA A 34 -5.16 9.39 -9.73
CA ALA A 34 -5.69 9.16 -11.07
C ALA A 34 -5.38 10.33 -12.01
N LYS A 35 -5.43 11.57 -11.49
CA LYS A 35 -5.06 12.77 -12.24
C LYS A 35 -3.55 12.83 -12.54
N ASN A 36 -2.72 12.39 -11.59
CA ASN A 36 -1.26 12.43 -11.67
C ASN A 36 -0.63 11.04 -11.81
N ASN A 37 -1.06 10.30 -12.84
CA ASN A 37 -0.63 8.93 -13.11
C ASN A 37 0.78 8.83 -13.73
N THR A 38 1.77 9.42 -13.07
CA THR A 38 3.17 9.27 -13.44
C THR A 38 3.73 7.95 -12.89
N PRO A 39 4.45 7.15 -13.69
CA PRO A 39 5.08 5.94 -13.20
C PRO A 39 6.20 6.25 -12.19
N LEU A 40 6.37 5.37 -11.20
CA LEU A 40 7.45 5.49 -10.22
C LEU A 40 8.81 5.28 -10.90
N ASN A 41 9.76 6.19 -10.67
CA ASN A 41 11.15 6.00 -11.09
C ASN A 41 11.90 5.00 -10.19
N ALA A 42 13.11 4.58 -10.58
CA ALA A 42 13.89 3.61 -9.82
C ALA A 42 14.20 4.05 -8.37
N LYS A 43 14.51 5.33 -8.14
CA LYS A 43 14.74 5.87 -6.79
C LYS A 43 13.47 5.84 -5.93
N GLN A 44 12.32 6.15 -6.53
CA GLN A 44 11.01 6.11 -5.86
C GLN A 44 10.60 4.67 -5.56
N GLN A 45 10.93 3.70 -6.41
CA GLN A 45 10.69 2.28 -6.13
C GLN A 45 11.52 1.79 -4.94
N GLU A 46 12.78 2.19 -4.84
CA GLU A 46 13.62 1.88 -3.68
C GLU A 46 13.08 2.54 -2.40
N LYS A 47 12.68 3.82 -2.49
CA LYS A 47 12.02 4.55 -1.41
C LYS A 47 10.70 3.89 -1.01
N ALA A 48 9.93 3.37 -1.95
CA ALA A 48 8.67 2.70 -1.66
C ALA A 48 8.86 1.48 -0.76
N LYS A 49 9.91 0.69 -0.99
CA LYS A 49 10.22 -0.49 -0.15
C LYS A 49 10.46 -0.08 1.29
N SER A 50 11.19 1.00 1.53
CA SER A 50 11.46 1.48 2.89
C SER A 50 10.22 2.09 3.54
N LEU A 51 9.39 2.81 2.79
CA LEU A 51 8.14 3.40 3.27
C LEU A 51 7.09 2.33 3.63
N ILE A 52 6.89 1.32 2.78
CA ILE A 52 5.99 0.19 3.05
C ILE A 52 6.47 -0.60 4.27
N LYS A 53 7.78 -0.84 4.39
CA LYS A 53 8.36 -1.48 5.58
C LYS A 53 8.10 -0.66 6.84
N ARG A 54 8.22 0.67 6.78
CA ARG A 54 7.93 1.57 7.90
C ARG A 54 6.46 1.50 8.32
N LEU A 55 5.52 1.49 7.37
CA LEU A 55 4.09 1.28 7.68
C LEU A 55 3.84 -0.08 8.33
N GLY A 56 4.45 -1.14 7.80
CA GLY A 56 4.34 -2.51 8.32
C GLY A 56 4.93 -2.72 9.73
N GLN A 57 5.71 -1.78 10.26
CA GLN A 57 6.18 -1.84 11.65
C GLN A 57 5.06 -1.61 12.65
N HIS A 58 3.98 -0.95 12.25
CA HIS A 58 2.85 -0.63 13.12
C HIS A 58 1.77 -1.71 13.00
N ARG A 59 1.35 -2.26 14.15
CA ARG A 59 0.33 -3.32 14.22
C ARG A 59 -1.10 -2.83 14.09
N SER A 60 -1.39 -1.60 14.54
CA SER A 60 -2.74 -1.05 14.49
C SER A 60 -2.95 -0.19 13.25
N LEU A 61 -4.11 -0.36 12.62
CA LEU A 61 -4.53 0.41 11.46
C LEU A 61 -4.50 1.92 11.76
N GLU A 62 -4.94 2.33 12.95
CA GLU A 62 -4.90 3.73 13.38
C GLU A 62 -3.48 4.30 13.39
N ARG A 63 -2.49 3.55 13.90
CA ARG A 63 -1.09 4.01 13.90
C ARG A 63 -0.51 4.06 12.49
N GLN A 64 -0.86 3.09 11.64
CA GLN A 64 -0.48 3.10 10.23
C GLN A 64 -1.06 4.33 9.51
N LYS A 65 -2.33 4.66 9.75
CA LYS A 65 -2.96 5.89 9.26
C LYS A 65 -2.23 7.11 9.78
N THR A 66 -2.02 7.26 11.08
CA THR A 66 -1.35 8.43 11.64
C THR A 66 0.02 8.65 10.99
N VAL A 67 0.80 7.58 10.80
CA VAL A 67 2.10 7.65 10.15
C VAL A 67 1.97 8.05 8.69
N LEU A 68 1.03 7.46 7.93
CA LEU A 68 0.79 7.82 6.55
C LEU A 68 0.34 9.29 6.40
N PHE A 69 -0.56 9.75 7.26
CA PHE A 69 -1.07 11.12 7.25
C PHE A 69 -0.01 12.15 7.68
N SER A 70 1.00 11.75 8.46
CA SER A 70 2.15 12.60 8.79
C SER A 70 3.22 12.70 7.68
N MET A 71 3.11 11.88 6.63
CA MET A 71 4.08 11.86 5.54
C MET A 71 3.77 12.96 4.50
N PRO A 72 4.80 13.47 3.81
CA PRO A 72 4.59 14.39 2.70
C PRO A 72 3.76 13.71 1.59
N GLU A 73 3.04 14.52 0.82
CA GLU A 73 2.18 14.05 -0.27
C GLU A 73 2.92 13.15 -1.27
N GLU A 74 4.16 13.52 -1.63
CA GLU A 74 4.98 12.70 -2.52
C GLU A 74 5.20 11.28 -1.98
N ASP A 75 5.44 11.13 -0.67
CA ASP A 75 5.65 9.83 -0.05
C ASP A 75 4.35 9.04 0.07
N ARG A 76 3.23 9.72 0.37
CA ARG A 76 1.88 9.13 0.35
C ARG A 76 1.57 8.58 -1.04
N ASN A 77 1.84 9.35 -2.08
CA ASN A 77 1.63 8.95 -3.48
C ASN A 77 2.49 7.74 -3.87
N ILE A 78 3.76 7.70 -3.45
CA ILE A 78 4.64 6.55 -3.67
C ILE A 78 4.07 5.30 -2.98
N ILE A 79 3.64 5.42 -1.72
CA ILE A 79 3.05 4.32 -0.96
C ILE A 79 1.79 3.82 -1.65
N MET A 80 0.87 4.70 -2.04
CA MET A 80 -0.38 4.34 -2.72
C MET A 80 -0.11 3.59 -4.02
N LYS A 81 0.76 4.12 -4.90
CA LYS A 81 1.12 3.47 -6.17
C LYS A 81 1.71 2.09 -5.94
N THR A 82 2.63 1.96 -5.00
CA THR A 82 3.25 0.67 -4.69
C THR A 82 2.26 -0.30 -4.07
N PHE A 83 1.40 0.16 -3.18
CA PHE A 83 0.39 -0.68 -2.54
C PHE A 83 -0.62 -1.22 -3.56
N LEU A 84 -1.13 -0.36 -4.45
CA LEU A 84 -2.04 -0.79 -5.52
C LEU A 84 -1.40 -1.81 -6.44
N LYS A 85 -0.11 -1.65 -6.79
CA LYS A 85 0.64 -2.67 -7.54
C LYS A 85 0.78 -4.00 -6.81
N LEU A 86 0.92 -3.99 -5.48
CA LEU A 86 0.95 -5.22 -4.69
C LEU A 86 -0.40 -5.92 -4.69
N VAL A 87 -1.50 -5.16 -4.60
CA VAL A 87 -2.86 -5.69 -4.71
C VAL A 87 -3.08 -6.28 -6.10
N GLU A 88 -2.79 -5.52 -7.16
CA GLU A 88 -2.92 -5.98 -8.56
C GLU A 88 -2.09 -7.24 -8.81
N GLY A 89 -0.82 -7.25 -8.42
CA GLY A 89 0.04 -8.42 -8.54
C GLY A 89 -0.49 -9.64 -7.79
N SER A 90 -1.09 -9.43 -6.61
CA SER A 90 -1.70 -10.52 -5.84
C SER A 90 -3.01 -11.04 -6.43
N ILE A 91 -3.76 -10.21 -7.17
CA ILE A 91 -4.96 -10.65 -7.92
C ILE A 91 -4.53 -11.47 -9.13
N LEU A 92 -3.52 -11.01 -9.86
CA LEU A 92 -2.99 -11.69 -11.04
C LEU A 92 -2.37 -13.06 -10.68
N ASP A 93 -1.66 -13.16 -9.55
CA ASP A 93 -1.07 -14.42 -9.05
C ASP A 93 -2.14 -15.46 -8.67
N GLU A 94 -3.33 -15.03 -8.23
CA GLU A 94 -4.44 -15.92 -7.87
C GLU A 94 -5.22 -16.44 -9.10
N ALA A 95 -5.05 -15.80 -10.27
CA ALA A 95 -5.66 -16.20 -11.53
C ALA A 95 -4.63 -16.44 -12.64
N PRO A 96 -3.74 -17.44 -12.50
CA PRO A 96 -2.66 -17.72 -13.46
C PRO A 96 -3.13 -18.25 -14.82
N GLN A 97 -4.44 -18.53 -14.98
CA GLN A 97 -5.03 -19.11 -16.20
C GLN A 97 -5.34 -18.11 -17.34
N LEU A 98 -4.89 -16.85 -17.25
CA LEU A 98 -4.93 -15.89 -18.36
C LEU A 98 -3.53 -15.72 -18.95
N HIS A 99 -3.01 -16.75 -19.61
CA HIS A 99 -1.78 -16.70 -20.40
C HIS A 99 -1.99 -17.39 -21.75
#